data_AF-A0A6J1VN64-F1
#
_entry.id   AF-A0A6J1VN64-F1
#
_cell.length_a   1.000
_cell.length_b   1.000
_cell.length_c   1.000
_cell.angle_alpha   90.00
_cell.angle_beta   90.00
_cell.angle_gamma   90.00
#
_symmetry.space_group_name_H-M   'P 1'
#
loop_
_entity.id
_entity.type
_entity.pdbx_description
1 polymer ?
#
loop_
_entity_poly.entity_id
_entity_poly.type
_entity_poly.pdbx_seq_one_letter_code
_entity_poly.pdbx_strand_id
1 'polypeptide(L)'
;MLEEAGEEVLGSVLLKASCLPLSFLLVLPAVLLLLLGPPPASAAHEFTVYRMQQYELGGQPYGTRNAVLNTEARTVEADVLSRRCVMIRLMDFSYEQYQKALRQSAGAVVIILPHNMASVPQDIIRQFMEIEPEMLAMETIVPVYFAKEDDELLSIYEQTQAASTSQGTASAAEVLLHTATANGFQMVTSGAQSKAVNDWLITSIEGRLTGLGGEDLPTIVLVAHYDSFGVAPWLSHGADSNGSGVAVLLELARLFSRLYTYKRTHAAYNLLFFASGGGKFNYQGTKRWLEDNLDHTDFSLLQDNVAFVLCLDTLGRGNSLHLHVSKPPKEGTLQHTFLKELEQVKGGNGMPLG
;
A
#
# COMPACT_ATOMS: atom_id res chain seq x y z
N MET A 1 37.56 76.81 -25.62
CA MET A 1 37.70 75.89 -26.78
C MET A 1 38.20 74.51 -26.34
N LEU A 2 37.61 73.90 -25.30
CA LEU A 2 38.01 72.55 -24.85
C LEU A 2 36.83 71.74 -24.29
N GLU A 3 35.59 72.18 -24.51
CA GLU A 3 34.39 71.58 -23.88
C GLU A 3 33.39 70.99 -24.90
N GLU A 4 33.61 71.16 -26.21
CA GLU A 4 32.71 70.62 -27.25
C GLU A 4 33.21 69.30 -27.88
N ALA A 5 34.41 68.81 -27.54
CA ALA A 5 34.97 67.59 -28.14
C ALA A 5 34.66 66.29 -27.37
N GLY A 6 34.04 66.39 -26.18
CA GLY A 6 33.77 65.24 -25.31
C GLY A 6 32.43 64.53 -25.59
N GLU A 7 31.40 65.27 -26.03
CA GLU A 7 30.07 64.71 -26.27
C GLU A 7 29.97 63.94 -27.60
N GLU A 8 30.73 64.33 -28.64
CA GLU A 8 30.72 63.60 -29.92
C GLU A 8 31.40 62.21 -29.83
N VAL A 9 32.34 62.03 -28.91
CA VAL A 9 33.00 60.73 -28.69
C VAL A 9 32.09 59.78 -27.90
N LEU A 10 31.31 60.27 -26.95
CA LEU A 10 30.36 59.43 -26.20
C LEU A 10 29.15 59.02 -27.08
N GLY A 11 28.63 59.95 -27.89
CA GLY A 11 27.56 59.67 -28.84
C GLY A 11 27.97 58.68 -29.94
N SER A 12 29.21 58.74 -30.43
CA SER A 12 29.72 57.82 -31.46
C SER A 12 30.10 56.44 -30.92
N VAL A 13 30.39 56.30 -29.61
CA VAL A 13 30.57 55.00 -28.95
C VAL A 13 29.23 54.33 -28.67
N LEU A 14 28.20 55.09 -28.27
CA LEU A 14 26.83 54.58 -28.09
C LEU A 14 26.12 54.25 -29.42
N LEU A 15 26.36 55.01 -30.50
CA LEU A 15 25.85 54.66 -31.84
C LEU A 15 26.64 53.56 -32.56
N LYS A 16 27.81 53.16 -32.08
CA LYS A 16 28.51 51.96 -32.56
C LYS A 16 28.13 50.69 -31.79
N ALA A 17 27.49 50.83 -30.63
CA ALA A 17 26.95 49.70 -29.87
C ALA A 17 25.63 49.16 -30.45
N SER A 18 24.94 49.92 -31.31
CA SER A 18 23.70 49.51 -32.00
C SER A 18 23.93 48.58 -33.21
N CYS A 19 25.18 48.29 -33.54
CA CYS A 19 25.58 47.33 -34.59
C CYS A 19 26.36 46.14 -34.03
N LEU A 20 26.10 45.71 -32.79
CA LEU A 20 26.29 44.29 -32.50
C LEU A 20 25.31 43.57 -33.42
N PRO A 21 25.79 42.82 -34.42
CA PRO A 21 24.90 42.25 -35.41
C PRO A 21 23.94 41.35 -34.65
N LEU A 22 22.64 41.36 -35.00
CA LEU A 22 21.64 40.46 -34.37
C LEU A 22 22.11 39.00 -34.34
N SER A 23 23.01 38.64 -35.26
CA SER A 23 23.71 37.37 -35.27
C SER A 23 24.51 37.12 -34.00
N PHE A 24 25.17 38.09 -33.36
CA PHE A 24 25.87 37.87 -32.08
C PHE A 24 24.90 37.51 -30.94
N LEU A 25 23.69 38.07 -30.94
CA LEU A 25 22.66 37.78 -29.94
C LEU A 25 22.02 36.39 -30.14
N LEU A 26 22.09 35.82 -31.35
CA LEU A 26 21.63 34.47 -31.69
C LEU A 26 22.76 33.42 -31.65
N VAL A 27 23.95 33.81 -32.08
CA VAL A 27 25.13 32.96 -32.21
C VAL A 27 25.80 32.76 -30.86
N LEU A 28 25.87 33.77 -30.00
CA LEU A 28 26.51 33.61 -28.69
C LEU A 28 25.75 32.62 -27.79
N PRO A 29 24.40 32.63 -27.69
CA PRO A 29 23.65 31.59 -26.98
C PRO A 29 23.75 30.23 -27.67
N ALA A 30 23.70 30.16 -29.00
CA ALA A 30 23.82 28.90 -29.74
C ALA A 30 25.22 28.26 -29.59
N VAL A 31 26.27 29.07 -29.60
CA VAL A 31 27.66 28.64 -29.38
C VAL A 31 27.89 28.28 -27.92
N LEU A 32 27.28 28.98 -26.97
CA LEU A 32 27.31 28.60 -25.55
C LEU A 32 26.58 27.27 -25.30
N LEU A 33 25.43 27.05 -25.93
CA LEU A 33 24.69 25.77 -25.91
C LEU A 33 25.49 24.62 -26.55
N LEU A 34 26.22 24.90 -27.63
CA LEU A 34 27.11 23.92 -28.30
C LEU A 34 28.38 23.62 -27.49
N LEU A 35 28.96 24.63 -26.82
CA LEU A 35 30.17 24.50 -26.00
C LEU A 35 29.90 23.84 -24.64
N LEU A 36 28.73 24.08 -24.06
CA LEU A 36 28.32 23.43 -22.80
C LEU A 36 28.02 21.95 -23.01
N GLY A 37 27.66 21.54 -24.23
CA GLY A 37 27.22 20.18 -24.56
C GLY A 37 25.95 19.80 -23.78
N PRO A 38 25.11 18.88 -24.28
CA PRO A 38 24.19 18.23 -23.36
C PRO A 38 25.04 17.55 -22.27
N PRO A 39 24.71 17.72 -20.96
CA PRO A 39 25.30 16.86 -19.94
C PRO A 39 25.09 15.40 -20.37
N PRO A 40 25.99 14.47 -20.00
CA PRO A 40 25.85 13.07 -20.36
C PRO A 40 24.41 12.65 -20.07
N ALA A 41 23.70 12.22 -21.10
CA ALA A 41 22.32 11.78 -20.98
C ALA A 41 22.32 10.63 -19.99
N SER A 42 21.94 10.92 -18.73
CA SER A 42 21.84 9.89 -17.72
C SER A 42 20.79 8.92 -18.23
N ALA A 43 21.20 7.67 -18.35
CA ALA A 43 20.42 6.59 -18.91
C ALA A 43 19.04 6.56 -18.25
N ALA A 44 18.02 6.21 -19.03
CA ALA A 44 16.69 5.95 -18.47
C ALA A 44 16.83 4.89 -17.37
N HIS A 45 16.50 5.26 -16.15
CA HIS A 45 16.54 4.37 -15.00
C HIS A 45 15.19 3.67 -14.84
N GLU A 46 15.21 2.34 -14.80
CA GLU A 46 14.01 1.53 -14.63
C GLU A 46 13.98 0.93 -13.23
N PHE A 47 12.93 1.24 -12.48
CA PHE A 47 12.69 0.69 -11.14
C PHE A 47 11.25 0.23 -10.99
N THR A 48 11.04 -0.73 -10.07
CA THR A 48 9.71 -1.30 -9.83
C THR A 48 8.90 -0.42 -8.89
N VAL A 49 7.65 -0.15 -9.27
CA VAL A 49 6.67 0.56 -8.45
C VAL A 49 5.46 -0.30 -8.17
N TYR A 50 4.90 -0.15 -6.97
CA TYR A 50 3.70 -0.83 -6.52
C TYR A 50 2.59 0.20 -6.37
N ARG A 51 1.52 0.02 -7.15
CA ARG A 51 0.39 0.95 -7.11
C ARG A 51 -0.44 0.74 -5.84
N MET A 52 -0.93 1.84 -5.29
CA MET A 52 -1.95 1.84 -4.24
C MET A 52 -3.23 1.13 -4.70
N GLN A 53 -3.90 0.44 -3.78
CA GLN A 53 -5.11 -0.33 -4.06
C GLN A 53 -6.21 0.54 -4.71
N GLN A 54 -7.08 -0.12 -5.45
CA GLN A 54 -8.33 0.43 -5.97
C GLN A 54 -9.40 -0.65 -5.85
N TYR A 55 -10.47 -0.38 -5.12
CA TYR A 55 -11.62 -1.28 -5.05
C TYR A 55 -12.89 -0.50 -4.73
N GLU A 56 -14.03 -1.10 -5.00
CA GLU A 56 -15.34 -0.53 -4.68
C GLU A 56 -16.08 -1.53 -3.79
N LEU A 57 -16.62 -1.06 -2.67
CA LEU A 57 -17.33 -1.89 -1.72
C LEU A 57 -18.65 -1.23 -1.35
N GLY A 58 -19.77 -1.88 -1.68
CA GLY A 58 -21.11 -1.36 -1.40
C GLY A 58 -21.41 -0.02 -2.09
N GLY A 59 -20.86 0.21 -3.28
CA GLY A 59 -21.05 1.47 -4.03
C GLY A 59 -20.11 2.62 -3.60
N GLN A 60 -19.21 2.37 -2.65
CA GLN A 60 -18.21 3.37 -2.22
C GLN A 60 -16.84 3.02 -2.82
N PRO A 61 -16.20 3.93 -3.58
CA PRO A 61 -14.87 3.72 -4.14
C PRO A 61 -13.77 4.01 -3.11
N TYR A 62 -12.70 3.21 -3.14
CA TYR A 62 -11.54 3.30 -2.26
C TYR A 62 -10.25 3.40 -3.09
N GLY A 63 -9.31 4.21 -2.61
CA GLY A 63 -7.96 4.35 -3.15
C GLY A 63 -7.85 5.11 -4.48
N THR A 64 -6.91 4.71 -5.33
CA THR A 64 -6.49 5.50 -6.51
C THR A 64 -7.14 5.02 -7.80
N ARG A 65 -7.45 5.88 -8.78
CA ARG A 65 -8.10 5.45 -10.06
C ARG A 65 -7.23 5.46 -11.30
N ASN A 66 -6.23 6.32 -11.38
CA ASN A 66 -5.33 6.38 -12.53
C ASN A 66 -4.09 5.51 -12.30
N ALA A 67 -3.47 5.08 -13.41
CA ALA A 67 -2.20 4.34 -13.40
C ALA A 67 -1.16 4.88 -14.40
N VAL A 68 -1.53 5.72 -15.36
CA VAL A 68 -0.53 6.26 -16.30
C VAL A 68 0.11 7.52 -15.73
N LEU A 69 1.44 7.53 -15.74
CA LEU A 69 2.29 8.62 -15.34
C LEU A 69 3.17 9.04 -16.52
N ASN A 70 3.20 10.35 -16.79
CA ASN A 70 4.13 10.97 -17.72
C ASN A 70 4.36 12.43 -17.32
N THR A 71 5.10 12.64 -16.23
CA THR A 71 5.29 13.98 -15.64
C THR A 71 6.66 14.16 -15.02
N GLU A 72 7.16 15.40 -14.98
CA GLU A 72 8.40 15.78 -14.30
C GLU A 72 8.31 15.53 -12.79
N ALA A 73 9.37 15.00 -12.21
CA ALA A 73 9.55 14.75 -10.78
C ALA A 73 9.78 16.06 -10.01
N ARG A 74 9.16 16.16 -8.84
CA ARG A 74 9.33 17.23 -7.87
C ARG A 74 9.26 16.67 -6.45
N THR A 75 9.87 17.37 -5.50
CA THR A 75 9.70 17.05 -4.08
C THR A 75 8.55 17.84 -3.48
N VAL A 76 8.11 17.46 -2.28
CA VAL A 76 6.89 17.99 -1.65
C VAL A 76 7.04 19.45 -1.16
N GLU A 77 8.28 19.91 -1.04
CA GLU A 77 8.62 21.28 -0.62
C GLU A 77 8.37 22.32 -1.71
N ALA A 78 8.13 21.91 -2.96
CA ALA A 78 7.87 22.84 -4.05
C ALA A 78 6.52 23.59 -3.88
N ASP A 79 6.46 24.83 -4.34
CA ASP A 79 5.25 25.68 -4.24
C ASP A 79 4.10 25.20 -5.16
N VAL A 80 4.45 24.68 -6.35
CA VAL A 80 3.50 24.25 -7.37
C VAL A 80 3.70 22.76 -7.69
N LEU A 81 2.76 21.92 -7.26
CA LEU A 81 2.79 20.47 -7.48
C LEU A 81 1.91 20.00 -8.65
N SER A 82 1.11 20.90 -9.24
CA SER A 82 0.16 20.59 -10.31
C SER A 82 0.84 19.90 -11.50
N ARG A 83 0.33 18.73 -11.90
CA ARG A 83 0.87 17.90 -13.01
C ARG A 83 2.35 17.51 -12.85
N ARG A 84 2.87 17.47 -11.62
CA ARG A 84 4.21 16.97 -11.29
C ARG A 84 4.13 15.64 -10.55
N CYS A 85 5.14 14.80 -10.68
CA CYS A 85 5.29 13.58 -9.88
C CYS A 85 5.95 13.95 -8.55
N VAL A 86 5.19 13.89 -7.45
CA VAL A 86 5.69 14.27 -6.12
C VAL A 86 6.35 13.08 -5.45
N MET A 87 7.64 13.18 -5.18
CA MET A 87 8.42 12.16 -4.48
C MET A 87 8.47 12.47 -2.98
N ILE A 88 8.13 11.49 -2.15
CA ILE A 88 8.10 11.60 -0.68
C ILE A 88 8.80 10.38 -0.10
N ARG A 89 9.80 10.57 0.77
CA ARG A 89 10.39 9.45 1.52
C ARG A 89 9.47 9.05 2.68
N LEU A 90 9.39 7.77 2.98
CA LEU A 90 8.59 7.28 4.12
C LEU A 90 9.03 7.92 5.45
N MET A 91 10.32 8.16 5.62
CA MET A 91 10.87 8.80 6.83
C MET A 91 10.41 10.25 7.01
N ASP A 92 10.12 10.94 5.91
CA ASP A 92 9.67 12.34 5.90
C ASP A 92 8.16 12.43 5.63
N PHE A 93 7.45 11.30 5.66
CA PHE A 93 6.05 11.24 5.28
C PHE A 93 5.18 11.96 6.32
N SER A 94 4.38 12.91 5.84
CA SER A 94 3.32 13.56 6.60
C SER A 94 2.00 13.48 5.83
N TYR A 95 0.93 13.13 6.54
CA TYR A 95 -0.40 13.07 5.94
C TYR A 95 -0.86 14.42 5.39
N GLU A 96 -0.45 15.53 6.02
CA GLU A 96 -0.77 16.88 5.54
C GLU A 96 -0.10 17.17 4.19
N GLN A 97 1.17 16.78 4.05
CA GLN A 97 1.93 16.94 2.81
C GLN A 97 1.36 16.07 1.69
N TYR A 98 0.96 14.84 2.01
CA TYR A 98 0.25 13.97 1.09
C TYR A 98 -1.07 14.60 0.63
N GLN A 99 -1.90 15.08 1.56
CA GLN A 99 -3.16 15.76 1.23
C GLN A 99 -2.93 17.03 0.40
N LYS A 100 -1.86 17.80 0.68
CA LYS A 100 -1.49 18.98 -0.11
C LYS A 100 -1.20 18.58 -1.57
N ALA A 101 -0.42 17.53 -1.79
CA ALA A 101 -0.11 17.03 -3.13
C ALA A 101 -1.38 16.60 -3.88
N LEU A 102 -2.31 15.93 -3.21
CA LEU A 102 -3.60 15.57 -3.80
C LEU A 102 -4.47 16.79 -4.14
N ARG A 103 -4.60 17.75 -3.20
CA ARG A 103 -5.40 18.98 -3.41
C ARG A 103 -4.86 19.84 -4.55
N GLN A 104 -3.55 19.90 -4.73
CA GLN A 104 -2.92 20.62 -5.83
C GLN A 104 -2.98 19.87 -7.18
N SER A 105 -3.64 18.71 -7.24
CA SER A 105 -3.74 17.88 -8.46
C SER A 105 -2.36 17.52 -9.01
N ALA A 106 -1.51 16.96 -8.14
CA ALA A 106 -0.27 16.32 -8.56
C ALA A 106 -0.49 15.31 -9.68
N GLY A 107 0.48 15.18 -10.58
CA GLY A 107 0.45 14.19 -11.66
C GLY A 107 0.57 12.75 -11.14
N ALA A 108 1.34 12.56 -10.08
CA ALA A 108 1.43 11.34 -9.28
C ALA A 108 2.04 11.65 -7.90
N VAL A 109 1.93 10.69 -6.99
CA VAL A 109 2.73 10.67 -5.76
C VAL A 109 3.52 9.36 -5.73
N VAL A 110 4.82 9.43 -5.51
CA VAL A 110 5.71 8.28 -5.32
C VAL A 110 6.24 8.32 -3.89
N ILE A 111 5.83 7.35 -3.09
CA ILE A 111 6.30 7.14 -1.73
C ILE A 111 7.48 6.16 -1.78
N ILE A 112 8.64 6.64 -1.38
CA ILE A 112 9.90 5.88 -1.37
C ILE A 112 10.01 5.17 -0.03
N LEU A 113 10.02 3.84 -0.08
CA LEU A 113 10.09 2.94 1.06
C LEU A 113 11.54 2.51 1.29
N PRO A 114 12.04 2.54 2.54
CA PRO A 114 13.39 2.14 2.83
C PRO A 114 13.66 0.69 2.46
N HIS A 115 14.86 0.40 1.94
CA HIS A 115 15.21 -0.95 1.52
C HIS A 115 15.08 -1.95 2.69
N ASN A 116 15.44 -1.51 3.89
CA ASN A 116 15.26 -2.28 5.12
C ASN A 116 14.19 -1.65 6.01
N MET A 117 12.99 -2.22 6.02
CA MET A 117 11.92 -1.78 6.92
C MET A 117 12.26 -1.97 8.40
N ALA A 118 13.17 -2.88 8.75
CA ALA A 118 13.58 -3.09 10.14
C ALA A 118 14.44 -1.95 10.71
N SER A 119 15.09 -1.14 9.86
CA SER A 119 15.84 0.03 10.31
C SER A 119 14.97 1.26 10.55
N VAL A 120 13.68 1.21 10.18
CA VAL A 120 12.76 2.33 10.39
C VAL A 120 12.36 2.40 11.87
N PRO A 121 12.43 3.59 12.50
CA PRO A 121 11.94 3.78 13.86
C PRO A 121 10.49 3.32 14.01
N GLN A 122 10.21 2.59 15.09
CA GLN A 122 8.88 2.00 15.34
C GLN A 122 7.78 3.06 15.44
N ASP A 123 8.11 4.28 15.88
CA ASP A 123 7.14 5.38 15.97
C ASP A 123 6.65 5.82 14.59
N ILE A 124 7.55 5.89 13.59
CA ILE A 124 7.19 6.21 12.20
C ILE A 124 6.31 5.10 11.61
N ILE A 125 6.64 3.83 11.88
CA ILE A 125 5.82 2.70 11.41
C ILE A 125 4.42 2.76 12.02
N ARG A 126 4.30 3.02 13.33
CA ARG A 126 3.00 3.15 14.01
C ARG A 126 2.18 4.31 13.46
N GLN A 127 2.80 5.48 13.30
CA GLN A 127 2.16 6.65 12.73
C GLN A 127 1.68 6.35 11.31
N PHE A 128 2.48 5.69 10.48
CA PHE A 128 2.07 5.30 9.14
C PHE A 128 0.92 4.28 9.15
N MET A 129 0.93 3.30 10.06
CA MET A 129 -0.17 2.34 10.24
C MET A 129 -1.49 3.01 10.66
N GLU A 130 -1.45 4.13 11.39
CA GLU A 130 -2.64 4.90 11.74
C GLU A 130 -3.20 5.68 10.54
N ILE A 131 -2.31 6.15 9.65
CA ILE A 131 -2.67 6.94 8.46
C ILE A 131 -3.09 6.05 7.28
N GLU A 132 -2.55 4.83 7.18
CA GLU A 132 -2.78 3.90 6.08
C GLU A 132 -4.27 3.67 5.76
N PRO A 133 -5.16 3.43 6.76
CA PRO A 133 -6.60 3.28 6.51
C PRO A 133 -7.24 4.57 5.97
N GLU A 134 -6.80 5.74 6.44
CA GLU A 134 -7.32 7.03 5.97
C GLU A 134 -6.90 7.32 4.53
N MET A 135 -5.68 6.94 4.14
CA MET A 135 -5.25 7.02 2.75
C MET A 135 -6.15 6.17 1.86
N LEU A 136 -6.42 4.92 2.25
CA LEU A 136 -7.26 4.00 1.47
C LEU A 136 -8.73 4.41 1.41
N ALA A 137 -9.26 4.98 2.50
CA ALA A 137 -10.63 5.49 2.57
C ALA A 137 -10.89 6.66 1.60
N MET A 138 -9.84 7.39 1.20
CA MET A 138 -9.95 8.53 0.31
C MET A 138 -9.91 8.09 -1.16
N GLU A 139 -10.99 8.33 -1.91
CA GLU A 139 -10.97 8.22 -3.37
C GLU A 139 -10.10 9.35 -3.96
N THR A 140 -9.15 8.98 -4.82
CA THR A 140 -8.33 9.94 -5.55
C THR A 140 -8.08 9.53 -7.01
N ILE A 141 -8.09 10.52 -7.90
CA ILE A 141 -7.68 10.34 -9.29
C ILE A 141 -6.16 10.41 -9.46
N VAL A 142 -5.43 10.91 -8.46
CA VAL A 142 -3.97 10.99 -8.52
C VAL A 142 -3.41 9.59 -8.28
N PRO A 143 -2.59 9.04 -9.19
CA PRO A 143 -1.95 7.76 -8.97
C PRO A 143 -0.93 7.87 -7.84
N VAL A 144 -1.02 6.95 -6.88
CA VAL A 144 -0.08 6.84 -5.76
C VAL A 144 0.68 5.54 -5.90
N TYR A 145 2.00 5.64 -5.86
CA TYR A 145 2.94 4.55 -6.03
C TYR A 145 3.84 4.40 -4.82
N PHE A 146 4.27 3.19 -4.57
CA PHE A 146 5.27 2.83 -3.58
C PHE A 146 6.47 2.24 -4.32
N ALA A 147 7.66 2.78 -4.09
CA ALA A 147 8.90 2.28 -4.67
C ALA A 147 9.84 1.91 -3.54
N LYS A 148 10.58 0.80 -3.64
CA LYS A 148 11.68 0.54 -2.72
C LYS A 148 12.83 1.50 -3.06
N GLU A 149 13.58 1.90 -2.03
CA GLU A 149 14.80 2.67 -2.21
C GLU A 149 15.76 1.93 -3.13
N ASP A 150 16.29 2.70 -4.08
CA ASP A 150 17.37 2.34 -4.96
C ASP A 150 18.36 3.51 -4.99
N ASP A 151 19.65 3.23 -5.15
CA ASP A 151 20.71 4.25 -5.08
C ASP A 151 20.49 5.34 -6.13
N GLU A 152 20.06 4.95 -7.34
CA GLU A 152 19.73 5.88 -8.42
C GLU A 152 18.47 6.69 -8.09
N LEU A 153 17.40 6.06 -7.57
CA LEU A 153 16.17 6.75 -7.16
C LEU A 153 16.42 7.77 -6.03
N LEU A 154 17.29 7.45 -5.08
CA LEU A 154 17.72 8.37 -4.03
C LEU A 154 18.52 9.54 -4.60
N SER A 155 19.44 9.28 -5.53
CA SER A 155 20.19 10.35 -6.21
C SER A 155 19.27 11.31 -6.97
N ILE A 156 18.23 10.78 -7.62
CA ILE A 156 17.19 11.55 -8.31
C ILE A 156 16.42 12.41 -7.31
N TYR A 157 16.03 11.82 -6.17
CA TYR A 157 15.33 12.53 -5.10
C TYR A 157 16.15 13.72 -4.58
N GLU A 158 17.42 13.49 -4.21
CA GLU A 158 18.31 14.53 -3.66
C GLU A 158 18.57 15.67 -4.65
N GLN A 159 18.81 15.34 -5.93
CA GLN A 159 18.97 16.34 -6.98
C GLN A 159 17.69 17.17 -7.19
N THR A 160 16.53 16.51 -7.16
CA THR A 160 15.22 17.17 -7.30
C THR A 160 14.91 18.04 -6.09
N GLN A 161 15.31 17.63 -4.89
CA GLN A 161 15.15 18.41 -3.66
C GLN A 161 16.01 19.67 -3.71
N ALA A 162 17.30 19.55 -4.05
CA ALA A 162 18.20 20.69 -4.20
C ALA A 162 17.70 21.70 -5.25
N ALA A 163 17.15 21.21 -6.36
CA ALA A 163 16.55 22.03 -7.40
C ALA A 163 15.22 22.70 -6.98
N SER A 164 14.50 22.13 -6.01
CA SER A 164 13.24 22.68 -5.52
C SER A 164 13.47 23.76 -4.45
N THR A 165 14.48 23.60 -3.59
CA THR A 165 14.85 24.59 -2.56
C THR A 165 15.46 25.86 -3.15
N SER A 166 16.18 25.76 -4.28
CA SER A 166 16.83 26.92 -4.92
C SER A 166 15.88 27.89 -5.64
N GLN A 167 14.63 27.48 -5.92
CA GLN A 167 13.66 28.35 -6.62
C GLN A 167 13.16 29.54 -5.78
N GLY A 168 13.25 29.46 -4.44
CA GLY A 168 12.74 30.51 -3.55
C GLY A 168 13.72 31.65 -3.24
N THR A 169 15.02 31.47 -3.50
CA THR A 169 16.08 32.40 -3.03
C THR A 169 17.07 32.86 -4.10
N ALA A 170 16.99 32.33 -5.32
CA ALA A 170 17.96 32.60 -6.39
C ALA A 170 17.65 33.87 -7.20
N SER A 171 18.71 34.53 -7.69
CA SER A 171 18.57 35.69 -8.58
C SER A 171 17.98 35.29 -9.95
N ALA A 172 17.37 36.23 -10.70
CA ALA A 172 16.73 35.92 -11.99
C ALA A 172 17.67 35.24 -13.02
N ALA A 173 18.98 35.55 -13.00
CA ALA A 173 19.97 34.90 -13.86
C ALA A 173 20.29 33.46 -13.40
N GLU A 174 20.30 33.25 -12.09
CA GLU A 174 20.50 31.94 -11.46
C GLU A 174 19.28 31.05 -11.65
N VAL A 175 18.06 31.60 -11.60
CA VAL A 175 16.82 30.92 -11.98
C VAL A 175 16.85 30.49 -13.45
N LEU A 176 17.32 31.34 -14.37
CA LEU A 176 17.44 30.98 -15.79
C LEU A 176 18.51 29.91 -16.03
N LEU A 177 19.66 30.00 -15.35
CA LEU A 177 20.71 28.99 -15.42
C LEU A 177 20.21 27.66 -14.84
N HIS A 178 19.56 27.69 -13.68
CA HIS A 178 18.93 26.52 -13.08
C HIS A 178 17.78 25.97 -13.94
N THR A 179 17.02 26.80 -14.64
CA THR A 179 15.96 26.30 -15.56
C THR A 179 16.59 25.64 -16.79
N ALA A 180 17.74 26.12 -17.26
CA ALA A 180 18.47 25.53 -18.38
C ALA A 180 19.23 24.23 -18.00
N THR A 181 19.66 24.09 -16.73
CA THR A 181 20.34 22.88 -16.23
C THR A 181 19.41 21.90 -15.52
N ALA A 182 18.26 22.35 -15.02
CA ALA A 182 17.20 21.52 -14.45
C ALA A 182 16.38 20.91 -15.59
N ASN A 183 17.02 20.06 -16.37
CA ASN A 183 16.29 19.01 -17.05
C ASN A 183 15.75 18.08 -15.96
N GLY A 184 14.56 18.42 -15.46
CA GLY A 184 13.90 17.70 -14.39
C GLY A 184 13.68 16.24 -14.81
N PHE A 185 13.94 15.32 -13.89
CA PHE A 185 13.71 13.91 -14.12
C PHE A 185 12.26 13.69 -14.53
N GLN A 186 12.03 13.01 -15.66
CA GLN A 186 10.67 12.68 -16.10
C GLN A 186 10.34 11.27 -15.67
N MET A 187 9.28 11.13 -14.89
CA MET A 187 8.77 9.83 -14.49
C MET A 187 7.74 9.35 -15.50
N VAL A 188 7.94 8.15 -16.01
CA VAL A 188 7.05 7.53 -17.00
C VAL A 188 6.75 6.10 -16.56
N THR A 189 5.48 5.73 -16.55
CA THR A 189 5.06 4.33 -16.36
C THR A 189 4.88 3.67 -17.73
N SER A 190 5.46 2.48 -17.90
CA SER A 190 5.31 1.66 -19.10
C SER A 190 3.97 0.90 -19.19
N GLY A 191 3.17 0.92 -18.11
CA GLY A 191 1.90 0.20 -18.01
C GLY A 191 0.69 0.92 -18.62
N ALA A 192 -0.31 0.15 -19.05
CA ALA A 192 -1.60 0.66 -19.49
C ALA A 192 -2.47 1.14 -18.30
N GLN A 193 -3.47 1.98 -18.59
CA GLN A 193 -4.48 2.35 -17.58
C GLN A 193 -5.15 1.10 -17.01
N SER A 194 -5.31 1.06 -15.69
CA SER A 194 -5.97 -0.07 -15.06
C SER A 194 -7.47 -0.05 -15.34
N LYS A 195 -8.01 -1.24 -15.59
CA LYS A 195 -9.43 -1.44 -15.85
C LYS A 195 -10.09 -2.05 -14.63
N ALA A 196 -11.30 -1.59 -14.31
CA ALA A 196 -12.11 -2.21 -13.26
C ALA A 196 -12.40 -3.68 -13.61
N VAL A 197 -12.18 -4.55 -12.64
CA VAL A 197 -12.54 -5.97 -12.71
C VAL A 197 -13.82 -6.15 -11.91
N ASN A 198 -14.91 -6.43 -12.62
CA ASN A 198 -16.16 -6.82 -12.00
C ASN A 198 -16.14 -8.33 -11.75
N ASP A 199 -16.93 -8.80 -10.78
CA ASP A 199 -17.06 -10.22 -10.44
C ASP A 199 -15.72 -10.91 -10.16
N TRP A 200 -14.92 -10.28 -9.28
CA TRP A 200 -13.64 -10.85 -8.88
C TRP A 200 -13.84 -12.19 -8.17
N LEU A 201 -13.29 -13.25 -8.75
CA LEU A 201 -13.32 -14.60 -8.20
C LEU A 201 -12.41 -14.68 -6.97
N ILE A 202 -13.03 -14.79 -5.79
CA ILE A 202 -12.35 -15.05 -4.52
C ILE A 202 -12.47 -16.56 -4.24
N THR A 203 -11.32 -17.24 -4.16
CA THR A 203 -11.29 -18.65 -3.78
C THR A 203 -11.48 -18.79 -2.26
N SER A 204 -12.05 -19.89 -1.82
CA SER A 204 -12.06 -20.29 -0.41
C SER A 204 -11.84 -21.80 -0.35
N ILE A 205 -11.27 -22.29 0.75
CA ILE A 205 -10.93 -23.71 0.92
C ILE A 205 -11.78 -24.28 2.05
N GLU A 206 -12.52 -25.34 1.74
CA GLU A 206 -13.30 -26.10 2.71
C GLU A 206 -12.72 -27.52 2.83
N GLY A 207 -12.52 -27.98 4.08
CA GLY A 207 -12.20 -29.36 4.40
C GLY A 207 -13.15 -29.90 5.46
N ARG A 208 -13.57 -31.16 5.32
CA ARG A 208 -14.53 -31.79 6.24
C ARG A 208 -14.01 -33.10 6.79
N LEU A 209 -14.24 -33.33 8.08
CA LEU A 209 -14.10 -34.62 8.74
C LEU A 209 -15.43 -35.02 9.37
N THR A 210 -15.97 -36.16 8.98
CA THR A 210 -17.23 -36.68 9.50
C THR A 210 -17.00 -37.50 10.79
N GLY A 211 -17.87 -37.31 11.77
CA GLY A 211 -17.85 -38.02 13.05
C GLY A 211 -18.46 -39.42 12.97
N LEU A 212 -18.42 -40.16 14.09
CA LEU A 212 -18.75 -41.61 14.10
C LEU A 212 -20.22 -41.90 13.76
N GLY A 213 -21.09 -40.93 14.01
CA GLY A 213 -22.53 -40.99 13.80
C GLY A 213 -23.00 -40.47 12.43
N GLY A 214 -22.08 -40.17 11.50
CA GLY A 214 -22.44 -39.67 10.17
C GLY A 214 -22.72 -38.16 10.13
N GLU A 215 -23.42 -37.72 9.08
CA GLU A 215 -23.65 -36.30 8.78
C GLU A 215 -24.67 -35.62 9.73
N ASP A 216 -25.49 -36.42 10.41
CA ASP A 216 -26.51 -35.93 11.36
C ASP A 216 -25.91 -35.41 12.69
N LEU A 217 -24.61 -35.61 12.90
CA LEU A 217 -23.94 -35.12 14.11
C LEU A 217 -23.76 -33.59 14.07
N PRO A 218 -23.72 -32.95 15.26
CA PRO A 218 -23.41 -31.53 15.33
C PRO A 218 -22.01 -31.23 14.75
N THR A 219 -21.92 -30.15 13.97
CA THR A 219 -20.71 -29.69 13.28
C THR A 219 -20.08 -28.53 14.04
N ILE A 220 -18.77 -28.64 14.29
CA ILE A 220 -17.94 -27.55 14.78
C ILE A 220 -17.22 -26.95 13.57
N VAL A 221 -17.35 -25.64 13.38
CA VAL A 221 -16.73 -24.94 12.26
C VAL A 221 -15.51 -24.18 12.77
N LEU A 222 -14.34 -24.48 12.20
CA LEU A 222 -13.08 -23.81 12.45
C LEU A 222 -12.78 -22.90 11.26
N VAL A 223 -12.71 -21.60 11.50
CA VAL A 223 -12.55 -20.59 10.44
C VAL A 223 -11.26 -19.81 10.63
N ALA A 224 -10.53 -19.60 9.54
CA ALA A 224 -9.50 -18.57 9.45
C ALA A 224 -9.67 -17.84 8.11
N HIS A 225 -9.24 -16.58 8.01
CA HIS A 225 -9.15 -15.90 6.73
C HIS A 225 -7.68 -15.85 6.29
N TYR A 226 -7.39 -16.10 5.02
CA TYR A 226 -6.00 -16.23 4.54
C TYR A 226 -5.49 -15.01 3.78
N ASP A 227 -6.35 -14.01 3.61
CA ASP A 227 -6.01 -12.78 2.92
C ASP A 227 -5.30 -11.78 3.83
N SER A 228 -4.52 -10.93 3.17
CA SER A 228 -3.84 -9.79 3.79
C SER A 228 -4.27 -8.51 3.10
N PHE A 229 -4.12 -7.39 3.80
CA PHE A 229 -4.57 -6.10 3.32
C PHE A 229 -3.58 -5.03 3.74
N GLY A 230 -3.34 -4.09 2.83
CA GLY A 230 -2.42 -2.97 3.01
C GLY A 230 -2.53 -2.03 1.83
N VAL A 231 -2.02 -0.82 1.94
CA VAL A 231 -2.19 0.24 0.94
C VAL A 231 -1.68 -0.13 -0.44
N ALA A 232 -0.60 -0.92 -0.50
CA ALA A 232 -0.09 -1.55 -1.71
C ALA A 232 -0.26 -3.08 -1.60
N PRO A 233 -1.12 -3.73 -2.42
CA PRO A 233 -1.43 -5.16 -2.22
C PRO A 233 -0.21 -6.06 -2.37
N TRP A 234 0.68 -5.71 -3.30
CA TRP A 234 1.92 -6.46 -3.58
C TRP A 234 2.97 -6.37 -2.48
N LEU A 235 2.84 -5.39 -1.57
CA LEU A 235 3.71 -5.23 -0.41
C LEU A 235 3.01 -5.65 0.88
N SER A 236 1.77 -6.13 0.81
CA SER A 236 1.02 -6.61 1.97
C SER A 236 1.53 -7.98 2.39
N HIS A 237 2.10 -8.08 3.60
CA HIS A 237 2.58 -9.33 4.16
C HIS A 237 1.53 -9.92 5.11
N GLY A 238 1.11 -11.16 4.86
CA GLY A 238 -0.02 -11.78 5.56
C GLY A 238 0.28 -12.49 6.88
N ALA A 239 1.55 -12.67 7.24
CA ALA A 239 1.95 -13.46 8.42
C ALA A 239 1.27 -12.96 9.71
N ASP A 240 1.37 -11.66 9.95
CA ASP A 240 0.78 -10.97 11.12
C ASP A 240 -0.65 -10.46 10.86
N SER A 241 -1.18 -10.60 9.63
CA SER A 241 -2.57 -10.25 9.30
C SER A 241 -3.54 -11.35 9.74
N ASN A 242 -3.26 -12.61 9.36
CA ASN A 242 -3.86 -13.84 9.93
C ASN A 242 -3.16 -15.13 9.42
N GLY A 243 -1.93 -15.04 8.89
CA GLY A 243 -1.20 -16.22 8.42
C GLY A 243 -0.97 -17.23 9.55
N SER A 244 -0.81 -16.75 10.78
CA SER A 244 -0.75 -17.59 11.98
C SER A 244 -2.06 -18.34 12.26
N GLY A 245 -3.23 -17.73 12.10
CA GLY A 245 -4.52 -18.42 12.26
C GLY A 245 -4.72 -19.51 11.20
N VAL A 246 -4.30 -19.26 9.96
CA VAL A 246 -4.31 -20.26 8.88
C VAL A 246 -3.35 -21.41 9.18
N ALA A 247 -2.14 -21.12 9.67
CA ALA A 247 -1.18 -22.16 10.05
C ALA A 247 -1.75 -23.07 11.15
N VAL A 248 -2.39 -22.48 12.18
CA VAL A 248 -3.08 -23.24 13.22
C VAL A 248 -4.24 -24.05 12.64
N LEU A 249 -5.05 -23.48 11.75
CA LEU A 249 -6.16 -24.18 11.10
C LEU A 249 -5.67 -25.44 10.36
N LEU A 250 -4.61 -25.32 9.57
CA LEU A 250 -4.03 -26.43 8.81
C LEU A 250 -3.39 -27.49 9.73
N GLU A 251 -2.73 -27.07 10.80
CA GLU A 251 -2.18 -27.99 11.79
C GLU A 251 -3.28 -28.74 12.56
N LEU A 252 -4.37 -28.06 12.93
CA LEU A 252 -5.54 -28.72 13.52
C LEU A 252 -6.14 -29.72 12.54
N ALA A 253 -6.30 -29.35 11.25
CA ALA A 253 -6.80 -30.27 10.23
C ALA A 253 -5.93 -31.53 10.11
N ARG A 254 -4.60 -31.36 10.12
CA ARG A 254 -3.63 -32.48 10.09
C ARG A 254 -3.73 -33.37 11.33
N LEU A 255 -3.79 -32.78 12.53
CA LEU A 255 -3.89 -33.52 13.79
C LEU A 255 -5.21 -34.28 13.90
N PHE A 256 -6.34 -33.62 13.57
CA PHE A 256 -7.65 -34.25 13.60
C PHE A 256 -7.80 -35.32 12.51
N SER A 257 -7.22 -35.14 11.33
CA SER A 257 -7.20 -36.19 10.30
C SER A 257 -6.57 -37.49 10.82
N ARG A 258 -5.44 -37.39 11.54
CA ARG A 258 -4.79 -38.54 12.18
C ARG A 258 -5.63 -39.11 13.33
N LEU A 259 -6.23 -38.24 14.14
CA LEU A 259 -7.08 -38.66 15.27
C LEU A 259 -8.33 -39.41 14.79
N TYR A 260 -8.97 -38.93 13.72
CA TYR A 260 -10.16 -39.54 13.12
C TYR A 260 -9.85 -40.83 12.33
N THR A 261 -8.57 -41.16 12.13
CA THR A 261 -8.20 -42.44 11.48
C THR A 261 -8.56 -43.66 12.34
N TYR A 262 -8.57 -43.53 13.67
CA TYR A 262 -8.87 -44.65 14.57
C TYR A 262 -10.29 -44.56 15.12
N LYS A 263 -11.07 -45.65 14.99
CA LYS A 263 -12.46 -45.74 15.50
C LYS A 263 -12.60 -45.40 16.98
N ARG A 264 -11.58 -45.69 17.80
CA ARG A 264 -11.59 -45.44 19.25
C ARG A 264 -11.47 -43.96 19.61
N THR A 265 -10.81 -43.17 18.77
CA THR A 265 -10.60 -41.73 18.96
C THR A 265 -11.50 -40.88 18.07
N HIS A 266 -12.42 -41.51 17.36
CA HIS A 266 -13.37 -40.86 16.49
C HIS A 266 -14.42 -40.12 17.33
N ALA A 267 -14.48 -38.80 17.21
CA ALA A 267 -15.42 -38.01 18.01
C ALA A 267 -16.86 -38.13 17.48
N ALA A 268 -17.81 -37.84 18.36
CA ALA A 268 -19.24 -37.72 18.03
C ALA A 268 -19.59 -36.30 17.52
N TYR A 269 -18.68 -35.69 16.76
CA TYR A 269 -18.85 -34.36 16.15
C TYR A 269 -18.24 -34.35 14.75
N ASN A 270 -18.88 -33.61 13.85
CA ASN A 270 -18.33 -33.26 12.55
C ASN A 270 -17.39 -32.04 12.70
N LEU A 271 -16.28 -32.02 11.98
CA LEU A 271 -15.37 -30.87 11.92
C LEU A 271 -15.36 -30.31 10.51
N LEU A 272 -15.60 -29.00 10.41
CA LEU A 272 -15.48 -28.25 9.17
C LEU A 272 -14.35 -27.24 9.32
N PHE A 273 -13.38 -27.28 8.42
CA PHE A 273 -12.26 -26.35 8.34
C PHE A 273 -12.51 -25.43 7.16
N PHE A 274 -12.59 -24.13 7.40
CA PHE A 274 -12.87 -23.13 6.38
C PHE A 274 -11.79 -22.06 6.37
N ALA A 275 -11.02 -22.00 5.27
CA ALA A 275 -10.10 -20.92 5.00
C ALA A 275 -10.76 -19.95 4.02
N SER A 276 -11.22 -18.82 4.54
CA SER A 276 -11.98 -17.81 3.80
C SER A 276 -11.05 -16.86 3.04
N GLY A 277 -11.37 -16.62 1.77
CA GLY A 277 -10.81 -15.50 1.01
C GLY A 277 -11.62 -14.22 1.21
N GLY A 278 -11.00 -13.05 1.08
CA GLY A 278 -11.71 -11.77 1.19
C GLY A 278 -12.25 -11.47 2.60
N GLY A 279 -11.59 -11.96 3.65
CA GLY A 279 -11.84 -11.57 5.03
C GLY A 279 -11.65 -10.07 5.26
N LYS A 280 -10.61 -9.48 4.69
CA LYS A 280 -10.28 -8.05 4.81
C LYS A 280 -11.17 -7.14 3.97
N PHE A 281 -11.89 -7.69 2.98
CA PHE A 281 -12.91 -6.95 2.22
C PHE A 281 -14.27 -7.04 2.91
N ASN A 282 -14.35 -6.74 4.22
CA ASN A 282 -15.56 -6.92 5.04
C ASN A 282 -16.18 -8.32 4.93
N TYR A 283 -15.33 -9.35 5.01
CA TYR A 283 -15.75 -10.76 5.07
C TYR A 283 -16.60 -11.22 3.88
N GLN A 284 -16.38 -10.67 2.68
CA GLN A 284 -17.19 -11.00 1.50
C GLN A 284 -17.14 -12.48 1.12
N GLY A 285 -15.99 -13.16 1.25
CA GLY A 285 -15.93 -14.59 0.98
C GLY A 285 -16.72 -15.42 2.00
N THR A 286 -16.62 -15.10 3.29
CA THR A 286 -17.42 -15.77 4.32
C THR A 286 -18.91 -15.48 4.14
N LYS A 287 -19.27 -14.24 3.81
CA LYS A 287 -20.66 -13.84 3.54
C LYS A 287 -21.22 -14.66 2.38
N ARG A 288 -20.49 -14.73 1.26
CA ARG A 288 -20.91 -15.50 0.08
C ARG A 288 -21.06 -16.99 0.40
N TRP A 289 -20.10 -17.55 1.16
CA TRP A 289 -20.18 -18.93 1.61
C TRP A 289 -21.39 -19.19 2.51
N LEU A 290 -21.74 -18.26 3.41
CA LEU A 290 -22.95 -18.36 4.23
C LEU A 290 -24.21 -18.32 3.36
N GLU A 291 -24.30 -17.38 2.42
CA GLU A 291 -25.43 -17.28 1.48
C GLU A 291 -25.61 -18.58 0.69
N ASP A 292 -24.52 -19.11 0.10
CA ASP A 292 -24.57 -20.37 -0.64
C ASP A 292 -25.01 -21.54 0.23
N ASN A 293 -24.55 -21.62 1.48
CA ASN A 293 -24.96 -22.69 2.39
C ASN A 293 -26.37 -22.51 2.96
N LEU A 294 -26.92 -21.30 3.01
CA LEU A 294 -28.28 -21.02 3.50
C LEU A 294 -29.33 -21.17 2.40
N ASP A 295 -28.99 -20.87 1.15
CA ASP A 295 -29.93 -20.88 0.03
C ASP A 295 -30.14 -22.27 -0.60
N HIS A 296 -29.22 -23.22 -0.38
CA HIS A 296 -29.35 -24.60 -0.86
C HIS A 296 -30.15 -25.48 0.13
N THR A 297 -31.44 -25.66 -0.13
CA THR A 297 -32.37 -26.48 0.68
C THR A 297 -32.04 -27.97 0.74
N ASP A 298 -31.22 -28.48 -0.17
CA ASP A 298 -30.99 -29.93 -0.30
C ASP A 298 -29.74 -30.42 0.46
N PHE A 299 -28.84 -29.52 0.91
CA PHE A 299 -27.60 -29.84 1.63
C PHE A 299 -27.13 -28.73 2.59
N SER A 300 -28.03 -27.99 3.25
CA SER A 300 -27.63 -26.91 4.16
C SER A 300 -27.02 -27.45 5.46
N LEU A 301 -25.69 -27.55 5.49
CA LEU A 301 -24.90 -27.93 6.66
C LEU A 301 -25.03 -26.96 7.83
N LEU A 302 -25.42 -25.72 7.53
CA LEU A 302 -25.45 -24.61 8.46
C LEU A 302 -26.83 -24.35 9.08
N GLN A 303 -27.90 -24.85 8.47
CA GLN A 303 -29.25 -24.50 8.92
C GLN A 303 -29.63 -25.12 10.27
N ASP A 304 -29.30 -26.39 10.54
CA ASP A 304 -29.82 -27.06 11.75
C ASP A 304 -28.79 -27.79 12.64
N ASN A 305 -27.55 -28.01 12.17
CA ASN A 305 -26.59 -28.88 12.87
C ASN A 305 -25.27 -28.20 13.29
N VAL A 306 -25.15 -26.87 13.27
CA VAL A 306 -23.91 -26.20 13.75
C VAL A 306 -23.91 -26.07 15.26
N ALA A 307 -22.94 -26.69 15.93
CA ALA A 307 -22.78 -26.62 17.38
C ALA A 307 -22.22 -25.26 17.82
N PHE A 308 -21.11 -24.85 17.21
CA PHE A 308 -20.52 -23.52 17.35
C PHE A 308 -19.48 -23.27 16.25
N VAL A 309 -19.11 -22.01 16.08
CA VAL A 309 -18.05 -21.56 15.15
C VAL A 309 -16.91 -20.99 15.99
N LEU A 310 -15.67 -21.40 15.69
CA LEU A 310 -14.45 -20.88 16.28
C LEU A 310 -13.63 -20.16 15.19
N CYS A 311 -13.44 -18.86 15.37
CA CYS A 311 -12.62 -18.05 14.49
C CYS A 311 -11.19 -17.96 15.04
N LEU A 312 -10.22 -18.35 14.22
CA LEU A 312 -8.80 -18.24 14.50
C LEU A 312 -8.29 -16.93 13.87
N ASP A 313 -7.75 -16.06 14.70
CA ASP A 313 -7.24 -14.76 14.29
C ASP A 313 -5.91 -14.44 14.99
N THR A 314 -4.89 -14.13 14.20
CA THR A 314 -3.61 -13.54 14.65
C THR A 314 -3.00 -14.23 15.89
N LEU A 315 -2.96 -15.56 15.88
CA LEU A 315 -2.51 -16.39 17.00
C LEU A 315 -0.99 -16.47 17.14
N GLY A 316 -0.23 -15.87 16.23
CA GLY A 316 1.23 -15.89 16.21
C GLY A 316 1.89 -14.76 17.03
N ARG A 317 1.10 -13.78 17.50
CA ARG A 317 1.63 -12.59 18.17
C ARG A 317 1.38 -12.64 19.68
N GLY A 318 2.46 -12.58 20.45
CA GLY A 318 2.43 -12.48 21.90
C GLY A 318 2.45 -13.84 22.62
N ASN A 319 2.39 -13.77 23.95
CA ASN A 319 2.48 -14.95 24.83
C ASN A 319 1.12 -15.34 25.44
N SER A 320 0.07 -14.56 25.15
CA SER A 320 -1.29 -14.78 25.62
C SER A 320 -2.21 -15.12 24.46
N LEU A 321 -3.20 -15.98 24.73
CA LEU A 321 -4.32 -16.21 23.83
C LEU A 321 -5.52 -15.40 24.33
N HIS A 322 -6.34 -14.89 23.42
CA HIS A 322 -7.52 -14.12 23.78
C HIS A 322 -8.74 -14.79 23.17
N LEU A 323 -9.76 -15.06 23.99
CA LEU A 323 -11.01 -15.65 23.51
C LEU A 323 -12.12 -14.62 23.61
N HIS A 324 -12.53 -14.12 22.44
CA HIS A 324 -13.61 -13.16 22.35
C HIS A 324 -14.96 -13.88 22.14
N VAL A 325 -15.92 -13.61 23.02
CA VAL A 325 -17.30 -14.07 22.89
C VAL A 325 -18.24 -12.88 22.86
N SER A 326 -19.16 -12.84 21.89
CA SER A 326 -20.13 -11.75 21.75
C SER A 326 -21.16 -11.71 22.89
N LYS A 327 -21.47 -12.88 23.47
CA LYS A 327 -22.26 -13.03 24.70
C LYS A 327 -21.63 -14.12 25.55
N PRO A 328 -21.54 -13.94 26.89
CA PRO A 328 -21.07 -15.00 27.77
C PRO A 328 -21.93 -16.27 27.58
N PRO A 329 -21.32 -17.43 27.34
CA PRO A 329 -22.05 -18.66 27.09
C PRO A 329 -22.75 -19.11 28.39
N LYS A 330 -24.03 -19.43 28.29
CA LYS A 330 -24.84 -19.89 29.44
C LYS A 330 -24.30 -21.22 29.97
N GLU A 331 -24.35 -21.42 31.29
CA GLU A 331 -24.01 -22.69 31.90
C GLU A 331 -24.82 -23.83 31.29
N GLY A 332 -24.16 -24.96 31.00
CA GLY A 332 -24.75 -26.12 30.34
C GLY A 332 -24.74 -26.07 28.80
N THR A 333 -24.30 -24.97 28.17
CA THR A 333 -24.11 -24.93 26.71
C THR A 333 -22.76 -25.53 26.30
N LEU A 334 -22.67 -26.04 25.06
CA LEU A 334 -21.40 -26.57 24.50
C LEU A 334 -20.28 -25.51 24.49
N GLN A 335 -20.64 -24.26 24.21
CA GLN A 335 -19.70 -23.13 24.23
C GLN A 335 -19.15 -22.87 25.64
N HIS A 336 -19.98 -23.00 26.67
CA HIS A 336 -19.54 -22.85 28.06
C HIS A 336 -18.60 -23.99 28.47
N THR A 337 -18.93 -25.23 28.10
CA THR A 337 -18.04 -26.38 28.35
C THR A 337 -16.71 -26.20 27.62
N PHE A 338 -16.73 -25.80 26.35
CA PHE A 338 -15.51 -25.52 25.58
C PHE A 338 -14.64 -24.46 26.24
N LEU A 339 -15.24 -23.34 26.67
CA LEU A 339 -14.55 -22.26 27.39
C LEU A 339 -13.89 -22.79 28.68
N LYS A 340 -14.62 -23.54 29.49
CA LYS A 340 -14.13 -24.10 30.75
C LYS A 340 -12.98 -25.10 30.53
N GLU A 341 -13.09 -25.97 29.55
CA GLU A 341 -12.01 -26.90 29.19
C GLU A 341 -10.77 -26.16 28.70
N LEU A 342 -10.94 -25.10 27.90
CA LEU A 342 -9.84 -24.27 27.43
C LEU A 342 -9.12 -23.57 28.60
N GLU A 343 -9.87 -23.06 29.58
CA GLU A 343 -9.35 -22.48 30.82
C GLU A 343 -8.67 -23.52 31.73
N GLN A 344 -9.16 -24.75 31.75
CA GLN A 344 -8.59 -25.83 32.55
C GLN A 344 -7.26 -26.33 31.95
N VAL A 345 -7.20 -26.54 30.64
CA VAL A 345 -5.95 -26.92 29.94
C VAL A 345 -4.91 -25.80 30.04
N LYS A 346 -5.34 -24.54 30.03
CA LYS A 346 -4.51 -23.37 30.31
C LYS A 346 -3.81 -23.47 31.67
N GLY A 347 -4.57 -23.76 32.73
CA GLY A 347 -4.04 -23.90 34.09
C GLY A 347 -2.97 -24.99 34.23
N GLY A 348 -3.03 -26.03 33.40
CA GLY A 348 -2.04 -27.10 33.34
C GLY A 348 -0.78 -26.80 32.51
N ASN A 349 -0.87 -25.91 31.51
CA ASN A 349 0.20 -25.65 30.53
C ASN A 349 0.85 -24.26 30.61
N GLY A 350 0.41 -23.39 31.52
CA GLY A 350 1.13 -22.15 31.88
C GLY A 350 1.01 -20.96 30.90
N MET A 351 0.04 -20.96 29.98
CA MET A 351 -0.18 -19.85 29.04
C MET A 351 -1.29 -18.90 29.54
N PRO A 352 -1.16 -17.56 29.47
CA PRO A 352 -2.26 -16.66 29.86
C PRO A 352 -3.37 -16.55 28.79
N LEU A 353 -4.63 -16.92 29.11
CA LEU A 353 -5.85 -16.44 28.42
C LEU A 353 -6.30 -15.11 29.02
N GLY A 354 -6.58 -14.09 28.20
CA GLY A 354 -7.07 -12.77 28.63
C GLY A 354 -8.29 -12.28 27.86
#